data_AF-A0A519UV13-F1
#
_entry.id   AF-A0A519UV13-F1
#
_cell.length_a   1.000
_cell.length_b   1.000
_cell.length_c   1.000
_cell.angle_alpha   90.00
_cell.angle_beta   90.00
_cell.angle_gamma   90.00
#
_symmetry.space_group_name_H-M   'P 1'
#
loop_
_entity.id
_entity.type
_entity.pdbx_description
1 polymer ?
#
loop_
_entity_poly.entity_id
_entity_poly.type
_entity_poly.pdbx_seq_one_letter_code
_entity_poly.pdbx_strand_id
1 'polypeptide(L)'
;MDIQFIGENLLPGKIGQFFIVLAFAASLLSTISYYFAVKNTNQSDNSWTKLGRIGFYVNIISVLGIGITLFYLILNHYYEYNYVYQHSSKSLPVYYIISAFWEGQEGSFWLWAFWESLLGAILIWKAKTWENGVMTVVAFSQVFLTSMLLGVEIFGYRLGSSPFILLREARDLKVFAPMVFNDPENFKNYLKFITDGKGLNPLLQNYWMVIHPPTLFLGFASMIVPFAYGITALWQKRYKDWVKPVLPWALFAVMILGTGIIMGSFWAYEALNFGGFWAWDPVENASIIPWLTLIGGVHVIIVFKNTGHAYFTAMALILISFILVLYASFLTRSGILGETSVHSFTDLGMFGHLIAYNLIFLFIAVYFVVT
;
A
#
# COMPACT_ATOMS: atom_id res chain seq x y z
N MET A 1 -31.91 21.33 6.67
CA MET A 1 -30.99 22.33 7.26
C MET A 1 -29.69 21.62 7.53
N ASP A 2 -28.62 21.98 6.85
CA ASP A 2 -27.31 21.42 7.13
C ASP A 2 -26.89 21.79 8.54
N ILE A 3 -26.51 20.80 9.34
CA ILE A 3 -26.05 21.01 10.71
C ILE A 3 -24.66 21.63 10.64
N GLN A 4 -24.50 22.86 11.14
CA GLN A 4 -23.19 23.48 11.28
C GLN A 4 -22.52 22.97 12.56
N PHE A 5 -21.48 22.17 12.42
CA PHE A 5 -20.67 21.66 13.52
C PHE A 5 -19.65 22.71 13.99
N ILE A 6 -19.38 22.75 15.29
CA ILE A 6 -18.55 23.76 15.94
C ILE A 6 -17.15 23.19 16.21
N GLY A 7 -16.11 23.94 15.83
CA GLY A 7 -14.72 23.60 16.14
C GLY A 7 -14.00 22.69 15.14
N GLU A 8 -14.67 22.22 14.08
CA GLU A 8 -14.05 21.36 13.06
C GLU A 8 -13.13 22.14 12.11
N ASN A 9 -11.90 21.66 11.91
CA ASN A 9 -10.96 22.17 10.92
C ASN A 9 -10.99 21.31 9.66
N LEU A 10 -11.91 21.61 8.74
CA LEU A 10 -12.19 20.77 7.58
C LEU A 10 -11.24 20.97 6.39
N LEU A 11 -10.55 22.11 6.32
CA LEU A 11 -9.71 22.45 5.15
C LEU A 11 -8.55 21.45 4.94
N PRO A 12 -7.76 21.08 5.97
CA PRO A 12 -6.68 20.12 5.79
C PRO A 12 -7.19 18.77 5.25
N GLY A 13 -8.27 18.22 5.82
CA GLY A 13 -8.86 16.97 5.33
C GLY A 13 -9.36 17.05 3.89
N LYS A 14 -9.94 18.18 3.47
CA LYS A 14 -10.32 18.41 2.06
C LYS A 14 -9.11 18.45 1.13
N ILE A 15 -8.00 19.05 1.57
CA ILE A 15 -6.73 19.06 0.81
C ILE A 15 -6.18 17.63 0.70
N GLY A 16 -6.19 16.88 1.79
CA GLY A 16 -5.79 15.47 1.81
C GLY A 16 -6.62 14.62 0.85
N GLN A 17 -7.95 14.75 0.91
CA GLN A 17 -8.87 14.05 0.02
C GLN A 17 -8.66 14.44 -1.46
N PHE A 18 -8.41 15.73 -1.74
CA PHE A 18 -8.05 16.18 -3.07
C PHE A 18 -6.80 15.48 -3.60
N PHE A 19 -5.75 15.35 -2.76
CA PHE A 19 -4.55 14.61 -3.16
C PHE A 19 -4.80 13.12 -3.38
N ILE A 20 -5.70 12.48 -2.63
CA ILE A 20 -6.09 11.08 -2.90
C ILE A 20 -6.71 10.93 -4.29
N VAL A 21 -7.70 11.78 -4.61
CA VAL A 21 -8.37 11.76 -5.92
C VAL A 21 -7.38 12.07 -7.05
N LEU A 22 -6.49 13.05 -6.85
CA LEU A 22 -5.45 13.40 -7.82
C LEU A 22 -4.45 12.25 -8.01
N ALA A 23 -4.04 11.56 -6.95
CA ALA A 23 -3.15 10.41 -7.03
C ALA A 23 -3.76 9.27 -7.85
N PHE A 24 -5.05 8.98 -7.64
CA PHE A 24 -5.79 7.98 -8.41
C PHE A 24 -5.94 8.36 -9.88
N ALA A 25 -6.38 9.59 -10.18
CA ALA A 25 -6.51 10.06 -11.56
C ALA A 25 -5.15 10.09 -12.30
N ALA A 26 -4.09 10.50 -11.62
CA ALA A 26 -2.76 10.60 -12.18
C ALA A 26 -2.10 9.23 -12.42
N SER A 27 -2.32 8.25 -11.54
CA SER A 27 -1.87 6.85 -11.76
C SER A 27 -2.62 6.21 -12.93
N LEU A 28 -3.91 6.48 -13.10
CA LEU A 28 -4.68 6.02 -14.25
C LEU A 28 -4.17 6.63 -15.56
N LEU A 29 -3.96 7.95 -15.58
CA LEU A 29 -3.35 8.66 -16.72
C LEU A 29 -1.98 8.07 -17.06
N SER A 30 -1.14 7.84 -16.04
CA SER A 30 0.19 7.27 -16.21
C SER A 30 0.13 5.88 -16.81
N THR A 31 -0.73 5.00 -16.28
CA THR A 31 -0.94 3.63 -16.77
C THR A 31 -1.36 3.61 -18.23
N ILE A 32 -2.39 4.37 -18.58
CA ILE A 32 -2.93 4.43 -19.95
C ILE A 32 -1.87 4.98 -20.90
N SER A 33 -1.18 6.04 -20.51
CA SER A 33 -0.16 6.67 -21.35
C SER A 33 1.03 5.75 -21.59
N TYR A 34 1.56 5.09 -20.55
CA TYR A 34 2.64 4.12 -20.70
C TYR A 34 2.22 2.89 -21.53
N TYR A 35 0.98 2.42 -21.36
CA TYR A 35 0.45 1.33 -22.19
C TYR A 35 0.47 1.68 -23.68
N PHE A 36 -0.04 2.87 -24.05
CA PHE A 36 0.02 3.34 -25.42
C PHE A 36 1.46 3.62 -25.88
N ALA A 37 2.35 4.03 -24.99
CA ALA A 37 3.77 4.20 -25.30
C ALA A 37 4.47 2.88 -25.66
N VAL A 38 4.04 1.74 -25.12
CA VAL A 38 4.54 0.41 -25.53
C VAL A 38 4.00 0.01 -26.91
N LYS A 39 2.74 0.34 -27.19
CA LYS A 39 2.08 0.00 -28.46
C LYS A 39 2.49 0.91 -29.62
N ASN A 40 3.05 2.08 -29.34
CA ASN A 40 3.46 3.03 -30.37
C ASN A 40 4.62 2.47 -31.20
N THR A 41 4.39 2.28 -32.50
CA THR A 41 5.41 1.79 -33.44
C THR A 41 6.35 2.90 -33.92
N ASN A 42 5.97 4.18 -33.77
CA ASN A 42 6.79 5.30 -34.17
C ASN A 42 7.83 5.63 -33.08
N GLN A 43 9.05 5.14 -33.26
CA GLN A 43 10.15 5.31 -32.30
C GLN A 43 10.56 6.79 -32.06
N SER A 44 10.21 7.70 -32.96
CA SER A 44 10.50 9.14 -32.80
C SER A 44 9.47 9.84 -31.90
N ASP A 45 8.28 9.26 -31.72
CA ASP A 45 7.20 9.85 -30.96
C ASP A 45 7.22 9.40 -29.50
N ASN A 46 7.74 10.29 -28.65
CA ASN A 46 7.83 10.11 -27.20
C ASN A 46 6.69 10.80 -26.43
N SER A 47 5.62 11.23 -27.11
CA SER A 47 4.52 11.97 -26.49
C SER A 47 3.84 11.17 -25.37
N TRP A 48 3.52 9.89 -25.63
CA TRP A 48 2.92 8.99 -24.66
C TRP A 48 3.84 8.69 -23.46
N THR A 49 5.13 8.45 -23.70
CA THR A 49 6.13 8.28 -22.62
C THR A 49 6.20 9.53 -21.74
N LYS A 50 6.21 10.73 -22.36
CA LYS A 50 6.25 12.01 -21.64
C LYS A 50 4.99 12.22 -20.81
N LEU A 51 3.82 11.92 -21.35
CA LEU A 51 2.55 12.00 -20.63
C LEU A 51 2.49 10.99 -19.48
N GLY A 52 2.99 9.77 -19.69
CA GLY A 52 3.13 8.74 -18.67
C GLY A 52 3.99 9.19 -17.48
N ARG A 53 5.16 9.78 -17.76
CA ARG A 53 6.04 10.39 -16.75
C ARG A 53 5.37 11.52 -15.99
N ILE A 54 4.68 12.44 -16.69
CA ILE A 54 3.96 13.55 -16.05
C ILE A 54 2.89 13.01 -15.10
N GLY A 55 2.06 12.07 -15.55
CA GLY A 55 1.07 11.42 -14.69
C GLY A 55 1.71 10.76 -13.47
N PHE A 56 2.84 10.08 -13.65
CA PHE A 56 3.54 9.43 -12.54
C PHE A 56 4.13 10.43 -11.53
N TYR A 57 4.73 11.54 -12.00
CA TYR A 57 5.23 12.59 -11.11
C TYR A 57 4.11 13.32 -10.35
N VAL A 58 2.97 13.56 -11.01
CA VAL A 58 1.77 14.10 -10.33
C VAL A 58 1.28 13.12 -9.27
N ASN A 59 1.27 11.82 -9.56
CA ASN A 59 0.95 10.78 -8.57
C ASN A 59 1.91 10.83 -7.37
N ILE A 60 3.24 10.91 -7.58
CA ILE A 60 4.23 11.00 -6.49
C ILE A 60 3.97 12.23 -5.61
N ILE A 61 3.81 13.41 -6.22
CA ILE A 61 3.55 14.66 -5.48
C ILE A 61 2.26 14.54 -4.68
N SER A 62 1.23 13.90 -5.26
CA SER A 62 -0.04 13.68 -4.59
C SER A 62 0.10 12.73 -3.42
N VAL A 63 0.81 11.60 -3.58
CA VAL A 63 1.09 10.65 -2.49
C VAL A 63 1.84 11.35 -1.36
N LEU A 64 2.85 12.18 -1.64
CA LEU A 64 3.51 13.01 -0.64
C LEU A 64 2.53 13.97 0.05
N GLY A 65 1.64 14.62 -0.73
CA GLY A 65 0.61 15.52 -0.20
C GLY A 65 -0.36 14.84 0.76
N ILE A 66 -0.79 13.60 0.46
CA ILE A 66 -1.61 12.78 1.38
C ILE A 66 -0.87 12.60 2.70
N GLY A 67 0.39 12.16 2.62
CA GLY A 67 1.20 11.85 3.79
C GLY A 67 1.47 13.08 4.66
N ILE A 68 1.89 14.19 4.05
CA ILE A 68 2.13 15.46 4.73
C ILE A 68 0.86 15.94 5.44
N THR A 69 -0.29 15.85 4.76
CA THR A 69 -1.58 16.27 5.34
C THR A 69 -1.95 15.40 6.53
N LEU A 70 -1.89 14.07 6.39
CA LEU A 70 -2.23 13.16 7.48
C LEU A 70 -1.27 13.31 8.66
N PHE A 71 0.04 13.46 8.42
CA PHE A 71 1.01 13.69 9.48
C PHE A 71 0.77 15.03 10.20
N TYR A 72 0.45 16.10 9.45
CA TYR A 72 0.03 17.37 10.02
C TYR A 72 -1.20 17.21 10.92
N LEU A 73 -2.18 16.42 10.49
CA LEU A 73 -3.39 16.18 11.27
C LEU A 73 -3.11 15.45 12.58
N ILE A 74 -2.24 14.44 12.54
CA ILE A 74 -1.84 13.65 13.71
C ILE A 74 -1.06 14.52 14.71
N LEU A 75 -0.08 15.30 14.24
CA LEU A 75 0.75 16.16 15.11
C LEU A 75 -0.04 17.24 15.85
N ASN A 76 -1.11 17.75 15.23
CA ASN A 76 -1.96 18.78 15.83
C ASN A 76 -3.15 18.19 16.59
N HIS A 77 -3.28 16.86 16.69
CA HIS A 77 -4.34 16.19 17.43
C HIS A 77 -5.76 16.61 16.98
N TYR A 78 -5.98 16.76 15.67
CA TYR A 78 -7.31 17.06 15.11
C TYR A 78 -8.24 15.83 15.19
N TYR A 79 -8.86 15.65 16.36
CA TYR A 79 -9.74 14.51 16.67
C TYR A 79 -11.09 14.54 15.96
N GLU A 80 -11.41 15.59 15.21
CA GLU A 80 -12.51 15.58 14.25
C GLU A 80 -12.31 14.56 13.12
N TYR A 81 -11.07 14.10 12.87
CA TYR A 81 -10.77 13.04 11.92
C TYR A 81 -10.72 11.68 12.62
N ASN A 82 -11.47 10.71 12.10
CA ASN A 82 -11.59 9.40 12.74
C ASN A 82 -10.24 8.69 12.89
N TYR A 83 -9.39 8.77 11.86
CA TYR A 83 -8.05 8.17 11.89
C TYR A 83 -7.21 8.75 13.05
N VAL A 84 -7.15 10.07 13.18
CA VAL A 84 -6.41 10.74 14.26
C VAL A 84 -6.97 10.35 15.62
N TYR A 85 -8.29 10.34 15.77
CA TYR A 85 -8.95 9.93 17.02
C TYR A 85 -8.69 8.47 17.39
N GLN A 86 -8.61 7.53 16.42
CA GLN A 86 -8.31 6.13 16.72
C GLN A 86 -6.85 5.88 17.09
N HIS A 87 -5.90 6.60 16.50
CA HIS A 87 -4.50 6.19 16.47
C HIS A 87 -3.55 7.12 17.25
N SER A 88 -3.98 8.32 17.65
CA SER A 88 -3.15 9.25 18.42
C SER A 88 -3.80 9.71 19.73
N SER A 89 -2.98 10.17 20.68
CA SER A 89 -3.40 10.77 21.95
C SER A 89 -2.36 11.80 22.39
N LYS A 90 -2.74 12.71 23.30
CA LYS A 90 -1.83 13.72 23.87
C LYS A 90 -0.75 13.12 24.78
N SER A 91 -1.03 11.95 25.34
CA SER A 91 -0.11 11.19 26.19
C SER A 91 0.89 10.35 25.41
N LEU A 92 0.71 10.20 24.09
CA LEU A 92 1.59 9.40 23.25
C LEU A 92 2.97 10.08 23.13
N PRO A 93 4.07 9.40 23.49
CA PRO A 93 5.40 9.96 23.29
C PRO A 93 5.65 10.32 21.82
N VAL A 94 6.28 11.46 21.57
CA VAL A 94 6.45 12.02 20.22
C VAL A 94 7.14 11.06 19.25
N TYR A 95 8.04 10.21 19.74
CA TYR A 95 8.72 9.21 18.90
C TYR A 95 7.80 8.06 18.43
N TYR A 96 6.68 7.82 19.10
CA TYR A 96 5.65 6.85 18.67
C TYR A 96 4.53 7.47 17.83
N ILE A 97 4.45 8.80 17.73
CA ILE A 97 3.56 9.48 16.78
C ILE A 97 3.85 9.02 15.34
N ILE A 98 5.12 8.73 15.06
CA ILE A 98 5.56 8.19 13.78
C ILE A 98 4.91 6.81 13.50
N SER A 99 4.78 5.95 14.52
CA SER A 99 4.10 4.66 14.37
C SER A 99 2.60 4.80 14.14
N ALA A 100 1.94 5.78 14.76
CA ALA A 100 0.51 6.07 14.53
C ALA A 100 0.20 6.42 13.06
N PHE A 101 1.21 6.86 12.31
CA PHE A 101 1.05 7.26 10.92
C PHE A 101 0.77 6.10 9.97
N TRP A 102 1.27 4.89 10.26
CA TRP A 102 1.15 3.71 9.39
C TRP A 102 0.63 2.45 10.10
N GLU A 103 0.27 2.55 11.37
CA GLU A 103 -0.34 1.46 12.13
C GLU A 103 -1.76 1.14 11.64
N GLY A 104 -2.56 2.14 11.29
CA GLY A 104 -3.89 1.95 10.72
C GLY A 104 -3.85 1.48 9.25
N GLN A 105 -4.96 0.91 8.77
CA GLN A 105 -5.04 0.37 7.40
C GLN A 105 -4.74 1.43 6.35
N GLU A 106 -5.36 2.60 6.45
CA GLU A 106 -5.21 3.71 5.52
C GLU A 106 -3.76 4.21 5.47
N GLY A 107 -3.13 4.40 6.64
CA GLY A 107 -1.73 4.78 6.73
C GLY A 107 -0.79 3.73 6.12
N SER A 108 -1.11 2.45 6.30
CA SER A 108 -0.33 1.33 5.78
C SER A 108 -0.42 1.22 4.24
N PHE A 109 -1.61 1.45 3.65
CA PHE A 109 -1.76 1.52 2.19
C PHE A 109 -1.07 2.73 1.60
N TRP A 110 -1.14 3.87 2.28
CA TRP A 110 -0.38 5.05 1.90
C TRP A 110 1.12 4.78 1.90
N LEU A 111 1.64 4.11 2.94
CA LEU A 111 3.06 3.77 3.06
C LEU A 111 3.52 2.83 1.92
N TRP A 112 2.67 1.87 1.53
CA TRP A 112 2.92 1.04 0.35
C TRP A 112 2.98 1.90 -0.92
N ALA A 113 1.94 2.71 -1.16
CA ALA A 113 1.88 3.60 -2.33
C ALA A 113 3.09 4.54 -2.38
N PHE A 114 3.52 5.07 -1.23
CA PHE A 114 4.70 5.91 -1.11
C PHE A 114 5.96 5.19 -1.59
N TRP A 115 6.27 4.01 -1.06
CA TRP A 115 7.47 3.27 -1.46
C TRP A 115 7.45 2.86 -2.93
N GLU A 116 6.31 2.39 -3.42
CA GLU A 116 6.17 2.02 -4.83
C GLU A 116 6.30 3.24 -5.76
N SER A 117 5.81 4.41 -5.35
CA SER A 117 5.97 5.66 -6.10
C SER A 117 7.44 6.10 -6.16
N LEU A 118 8.19 5.93 -5.06
CA LEU A 118 9.62 6.22 -5.01
C LEU A 118 10.42 5.26 -5.91
N LEU A 119 10.12 3.97 -5.84
CA LEU A 119 10.74 2.96 -6.70
C LEU A 119 10.42 3.21 -8.18
N GLY A 120 9.19 3.59 -8.50
CA GLY A 120 8.79 4.00 -9.84
C GLY A 120 9.56 5.22 -10.35
N ALA A 121 9.79 6.24 -9.50
CA ALA A 121 10.64 7.38 -9.86
C ALA A 121 12.08 6.94 -10.22
N ILE A 122 12.65 6.01 -9.45
CA ILE A 122 13.98 5.43 -9.76
C ILE A 122 13.92 4.66 -11.08
N LEU A 123 12.85 3.92 -11.35
CA LEU A 123 12.67 3.14 -12.57
C LEU A 123 12.54 3.99 -13.83
N ILE A 124 11.89 5.16 -13.77
CA ILE A 124 11.86 6.12 -14.90
C ILE A 124 13.28 6.44 -15.40
N TRP A 125 14.27 6.47 -14.49
CA TRP A 125 15.66 6.76 -14.83
C TRP A 125 16.48 5.49 -15.14
N LYS A 126 16.21 4.38 -14.44
CA LYS A 126 17.03 3.15 -14.51
C LYS A 126 16.54 2.12 -15.52
N ALA A 127 15.24 2.07 -15.83
CA ALA A 127 14.66 1.05 -16.70
C ALA A 127 15.04 1.23 -18.18
N LYS A 128 15.38 2.45 -18.61
CA LYS A 128 15.81 2.77 -19.98
C LYS A 128 14.80 2.23 -21.01
N THR A 129 15.20 1.32 -21.90
CA THR A 129 14.33 0.73 -22.93
C THR A 129 13.21 -0.13 -22.37
N TRP A 130 13.23 -0.46 -21.07
CA TRP A 130 12.17 -1.18 -20.38
C TRP A 130 11.12 -0.26 -19.75
N GLU A 131 11.37 1.05 -19.71
CA GLU A 131 10.54 2.00 -18.97
C GLU A 131 9.06 1.86 -19.30
N ASN A 132 8.68 1.92 -20.57
CA ASN A 132 7.26 1.96 -20.93
C ASN A 132 6.48 0.73 -20.44
N GLY A 133 7.04 -0.48 -20.61
CA GLY A 133 6.38 -1.70 -20.15
C GLY A 133 6.39 -1.83 -18.63
N VAL A 134 7.54 -1.59 -18.00
CA VAL A 134 7.70 -1.71 -16.55
C VAL A 134 6.80 -0.70 -15.84
N MET A 135 6.83 0.55 -16.29
CA MET A 135 6.02 1.63 -15.71
C MET A 135 4.53 1.47 -16.01
N THR A 136 4.12 0.79 -17.10
CA THR A 136 2.71 0.41 -17.27
C THR A 136 2.22 -0.44 -16.11
N VAL A 137 3.00 -1.47 -15.73
CA VAL A 137 2.63 -2.42 -14.68
C VAL A 137 2.72 -1.77 -13.29
N VAL A 138 3.78 -0.99 -13.03
CA VAL A 138 3.95 -0.25 -11.76
C VAL A 138 2.88 0.83 -11.59
N ALA A 139 2.59 1.62 -12.63
CA ALA A 139 1.52 2.61 -12.56
C ALA A 139 0.14 1.96 -12.39
N PHE A 140 -0.09 0.78 -12.97
CA PHE A 140 -1.34 0.06 -12.77
C PHE A 140 -1.49 -0.45 -11.34
N SER A 141 -0.42 -0.94 -10.73
CA SER A 141 -0.37 -1.29 -9.31
C SER A 141 -0.70 -0.07 -8.43
N GLN A 142 -0.15 1.11 -8.76
CA GLN A 142 -0.51 2.37 -8.11
C GLN A 142 -2.00 2.74 -8.23
N VAL A 143 -2.68 2.40 -9.32
CA VAL A 143 -4.14 2.61 -9.45
C VAL A 143 -4.87 1.84 -8.34
N PHE A 144 -4.49 0.58 -8.07
CA PHE A 144 -5.10 -0.20 -6.99
C PHE A 144 -4.77 0.40 -5.62
N LEU A 145 -3.50 0.69 -5.34
CA LEU A 145 -3.09 1.22 -4.03
C LEU A 145 -3.76 2.57 -3.73
N THR A 146 -3.83 3.47 -4.71
CA THR A 146 -4.52 4.77 -4.53
C THR A 146 -6.04 4.62 -4.48
N SER A 147 -6.62 3.63 -5.17
CA SER A 147 -8.06 3.34 -5.06
C SER A 147 -8.47 2.85 -3.66
N MET A 148 -7.58 2.14 -2.95
CA MET A 148 -7.80 1.71 -1.57
C MET A 148 -7.92 2.88 -0.59
N LEU A 149 -7.41 4.06 -0.96
CA LEU A 149 -7.48 5.27 -0.13
C LEU A 149 -8.68 6.16 -0.44
N LEU A 150 -9.42 5.93 -1.54
CA LEU A 150 -10.47 6.86 -2.00
C LEU A 150 -11.56 7.11 -0.96
N GLY A 151 -12.07 6.07 -0.30
CA GLY A 151 -13.13 6.19 0.71
C GLY A 151 -14.46 6.68 0.15
N VAL A 152 -14.76 6.38 -1.12
CA VAL A 152 -15.98 6.83 -1.81
C VAL A 152 -17.00 5.71 -1.92
N GLU A 153 -18.29 6.02 -1.75
CA GLU A 153 -19.37 5.06 -1.98
C GLU A 153 -19.96 5.24 -3.38
N ILE A 154 -19.92 4.18 -4.18
CA ILE A 154 -20.41 4.16 -5.56
C ILE A 154 -21.45 3.04 -5.66
N PHE A 155 -22.69 3.38 -6.03
CA PHE A 155 -23.80 2.43 -6.17
C PHE A 155 -24.05 1.53 -4.93
N GLY A 156 -23.81 2.07 -3.73
CA GLY A 156 -23.97 1.34 -2.47
C GLY A 156 -22.79 0.44 -2.09
N TYR A 157 -21.69 0.48 -2.85
CA TYR A 157 -20.45 -0.21 -2.54
C TYR A 157 -19.34 0.79 -2.19
N ARG A 158 -18.63 0.56 -1.09
CA ARG A 158 -17.58 1.45 -0.58
C ARG A 158 -16.23 1.09 -1.19
N LEU A 159 -15.69 2.00 -2.01
CA LEU A 159 -14.37 1.92 -2.65
C LEU A 159 -13.31 2.53 -1.73
N GLY A 160 -12.54 1.66 -1.08
CA GLY A 160 -11.43 2.03 -0.19
C GLY A 160 -11.89 2.68 1.12
N SER A 161 -10.91 3.17 1.89
CA SER A 161 -11.13 3.96 3.10
C SER A 161 -10.17 5.15 3.12
N SER A 162 -10.72 6.35 3.33
CA SER A 162 -9.92 7.57 3.40
C SER A 162 -9.53 7.86 4.85
N PRO A 163 -8.26 8.21 5.14
CA PRO A 163 -7.83 8.62 6.48
C PRO A 163 -8.41 9.98 6.88
N PHE A 164 -9.05 10.70 5.94
CA PHE A 164 -9.62 12.03 6.15
C PHE A 164 -11.13 12.01 6.44
N ILE A 165 -11.72 10.83 6.65
CA ILE A 165 -13.12 10.70 7.06
C ILE A 165 -13.30 11.28 8.46
N LEU A 166 -14.35 12.10 8.61
CA LEU A 166 -14.65 12.74 9.89
C LEU A 166 -15.20 11.73 10.90
N LEU A 167 -14.94 11.97 12.18
CA LEU A 167 -15.41 11.13 13.28
C LEU A 167 -16.93 10.99 13.27
N ARG A 168 -17.64 12.08 12.99
CA ARG A 168 -19.11 12.13 12.87
C ARG A 168 -19.67 11.37 11.66
N GLU A 169 -18.84 11.08 10.66
CA GLU A 169 -19.23 10.32 9.46
C GLU A 169 -18.86 8.84 9.62
N ALA A 170 -17.74 8.55 10.28
CA ALA A 170 -17.30 7.19 10.56
C ALA A 170 -18.08 6.51 11.69
N ARG A 171 -18.69 7.28 12.60
CA ARG A 171 -19.39 6.77 13.78
C ARG A 171 -20.75 7.43 13.94
N ASP A 172 -21.74 6.61 14.24
CA ASP A 172 -23.02 7.13 14.75
C ASP A 172 -22.82 7.59 16.19
N LEU A 173 -22.57 8.89 16.35
CA LEU A 173 -22.36 9.51 17.67
C LEU A 173 -23.61 9.35 18.56
N LYS A 174 -24.82 9.34 18.00
CA LYS A 174 -26.06 9.20 18.79
C LYS A 174 -26.20 7.81 19.38
N VAL A 175 -25.73 6.78 18.66
CA VAL A 175 -25.64 5.42 19.21
C VAL A 175 -24.48 5.30 20.20
N PHE A 176 -23.37 5.99 19.94
CA PHE A 176 -22.18 5.93 20.80
C PHE A 176 -22.43 6.51 22.21
N ALA A 177 -23.10 7.65 22.32
CA ALA A 177 -23.48 8.24 23.60
C ALA A 177 -24.86 8.92 23.51
N PRO A 178 -25.96 8.14 23.55
CA PRO A 178 -27.30 8.67 23.32
C PRO A 178 -27.70 9.73 24.35
N MET A 179 -27.28 9.58 25.60
CA MET A 179 -27.57 10.57 26.66
C MET A 179 -26.94 11.94 26.40
N VAL A 180 -25.83 11.99 25.64
CA VAL A 180 -25.10 13.24 25.35
C VAL A 180 -25.55 13.79 24.00
N PHE A 181 -25.57 12.95 22.98
CA PHE A 181 -25.70 13.36 21.58
C PHE A 181 -27.14 13.32 21.02
N ASN A 182 -28.12 12.87 21.81
CA ASN A 182 -29.54 13.12 21.48
C ASN A 182 -29.92 14.59 21.64
N ASP A 183 -29.19 15.34 22.48
CA ASP A 183 -29.31 16.80 22.55
C ASP A 183 -28.68 17.45 21.28
N PRO A 184 -29.47 18.19 20.48
CA PRO A 184 -28.98 18.82 19.26
C PRO A 184 -27.82 19.81 19.47
N GLU A 185 -27.72 20.48 20.62
CA GLU A 185 -26.60 21.41 20.88
C GLU A 185 -25.30 20.65 21.15
N ASN A 186 -25.36 19.60 21.95
CA ASN A 186 -24.21 18.73 22.21
C ASN A 186 -23.76 17.98 20.96
N PHE A 187 -24.69 17.56 20.10
CA PHE A 187 -24.36 16.95 18.81
C PHE A 187 -23.62 17.91 17.88
N LYS A 188 -24.05 19.18 17.81
CA LYS A 188 -23.36 20.23 17.03
C LYS A 188 -21.96 20.52 17.58
N ASN A 189 -21.78 20.42 18.90
CA ASN A 189 -20.52 20.72 19.59
C ASN A 189 -19.84 19.44 20.12
N TYR A 190 -19.90 18.34 19.36
CA TYR A 190 -19.44 17.04 19.85
C TYR A 190 -17.95 17.03 20.24
N LEU A 191 -17.12 17.84 19.60
CA LEU A 191 -15.69 17.95 19.90
C LEU A 191 -15.41 18.42 21.33
N LYS A 192 -16.33 19.16 21.96
CA LYS A 192 -16.22 19.50 23.39
C LYS A 192 -16.11 18.26 24.28
N PHE A 193 -16.69 17.14 23.85
CA PHE A 193 -16.69 15.86 24.57
C PHE A 193 -15.53 14.94 24.15
N ILE A 194 -14.82 15.27 23.06
CA ILE A 194 -13.67 14.52 22.56
C ILE A 194 -12.39 15.25 22.99
N THR A 195 -12.00 15.06 24.25
CA THR A 195 -10.85 15.78 24.84
C THR A 195 -9.50 15.17 24.48
N ASP A 196 -9.47 13.88 24.13
CA ASP A 196 -8.30 13.14 23.69
C ASP A 196 -8.68 12.01 22.73
N GLY A 197 -7.70 11.48 21.99
CA GLY A 197 -7.85 10.29 21.16
C GLY A 197 -7.55 9.01 21.92
N LYS A 198 -7.83 7.86 21.31
CA LYS A 198 -7.59 6.55 21.94
C LYS A 198 -6.12 6.21 22.12
N GLY A 199 -5.25 6.85 21.36
CA GLY A 199 -3.83 6.56 21.34
C GLY A 199 -3.50 5.23 20.66
N LEU A 200 -2.20 4.98 20.52
CA LEU A 200 -1.69 3.75 19.97
C LEU A 200 -1.92 2.59 20.96
N ASN A 201 -2.29 1.41 20.46
CA ASN A 201 -2.33 0.19 21.27
C ASN A 201 -1.00 0.05 22.04
N PRO A 202 -1.01 -0.17 23.37
CA PRO A 202 0.20 -0.30 24.18
C PRO A 202 1.22 -1.31 23.63
N LEU A 203 0.78 -2.41 22.99
CA LEU A 203 1.66 -3.40 22.37
C LEU A 203 2.45 -2.85 21.18
N LEU A 204 1.93 -1.80 20.54
CA LEU A 204 2.53 -1.16 19.38
C LEU A 204 3.45 0.01 19.76
N GLN A 205 3.51 0.37 21.05
CA GLN A 205 4.42 1.39 21.58
C GLN A 205 5.82 0.78 21.81
N ASN A 206 6.43 0.30 20.72
CA ASN A 206 7.75 -0.32 20.71
C ASN A 206 8.58 0.24 19.54
N TYR A 207 9.90 0.38 19.74
CA TYR A 207 10.83 0.86 18.72
C TYR A 207 10.73 0.09 17.39
N TRP A 208 10.50 -1.22 17.42
CA TRP A 208 10.34 -2.02 16.21
C TRP A 208 9.11 -1.60 15.38
N MET A 209 8.03 -1.10 15.99
CA MET A 209 6.88 -0.57 15.25
C MET A 209 7.17 0.76 14.53
N VAL A 210 8.27 1.43 14.88
CA VAL A 210 8.74 2.62 14.16
C VAL A 210 9.47 2.22 12.88
N ILE A 211 10.23 1.12 12.91
CA ILE A 211 11.16 0.80 11.83
C ILE A 211 10.74 -0.41 10.98
N HIS A 212 10.09 -1.42 11.56
CA HIS A 212 9.72 -2.63 10.83
C HIS A 212 8.67 -2.36 9.75
N PRO A 213 7.56 -1.61 9.98
CA PRO A 213 6.54 -1.46 8.95
C PRO A 213 7.11 -0.75 7.70
N PRO A 214 7.82 0.40 7.80
CA PRO A 214 8.48 1.01 6.65
C PRO A 214 9.39 0.05 5.87
N THR A 215 10.18 -0.77 6.56
CA THR A 215 11.06 -1.75 5.91
C THR A 215 10.28 -2.88 5.22
N LEU A 216 9.27 -3.44 5.89
CA LEU A 216 8.43 -4.51 5.35
C LEU A 216 7.64 -4.05 4.13
N PHE A 217 7.06 -2.84 4.17
CA PHE A 217 6.33 -2.26 3.04
C PHE A 217 7.25 -1.86 1.89
N LEU A 218 8.49 -1.45 2.14
CA LEU A 218 9.49 -1.32 1.08
C LEU A 218 9.80 -2.68 0.45
N GLY A 219 9.85 -3.74 1.27
CA GLY A 219 9.81 -5.14 0.84
C GLY A 219 8.68 -5.41 -0.14
N PHE A 220 7.42 -5.26 0.29
CA PHE A 220 6.26 -5.49 -0.57
C PHE A 220 6.27 -4.63 -1.84
N ALA A 221 6.55 -3.34 -1.72
CA ALA A 221 6.64 -2.41 -2.83
C ALA A 221 7.76 -2.77 -3.82
N SER A 222 8.86 -3.37 -3.37
CA SER A 222 9.95 -3.77 -4.26
C SER A 222 9.62 -5.00 -5.12
N MET A 223 8.68 -5.84 -4.67
CA MET A 223 8.31 -7.09 -5.34
C MET A 223 7.57 -6.87 -6.67
N ILE A 224 6.89 -5.72 -6.83
CA ILE A 224 6.29 -5.33 -8.12
C ILE A 224 7.35 -5.13 -9.20
N VAL A 225 8.59 -4.78 -8.85
CA VAL A 225 9.62 -4.43 -9.84
C VAL A 225 10.07 -5.68 -10.63
N PRO A 226 10.49 -6.80 -9.99
CA PRO A 226 10.72 -8.04 -10.71
C PRO A 226 9.51 -8.53 -11.51
N PHE A 227 8.30 -8.43 -10.93
CA PHE A 227 7.06 -8.77 -11.61
C PHE A 227 6.86 -7.95 -12.90
N ALA A 228 7.02 -6.63 -12.83
CA ALA A 228 6.87 -5.72 -13.96
C ALA A 228 7.89 -5.97 -15.07
N TYR A 229 9.15 -6.27 -14.73
CA TYR A 229 10.14 -6.71 -15.71
C TYR A 229 9.76 -8.06 -16.34
N GLY A 230 9.24 -9.00 -15.55
CA GLY A 230 8.77 -10.31 -16.04
C GLY A 230 7.64 -10.18 -17.06
N ILE A 231 6.58 -9.44 -16.69
CA ILE A 231 5.45 -9.13 -17.60
C ILE A 231 5.94 -8.40 -18.85
N THR A 232 6.81 -7.40 -18.70
CA THR A 232 7.34 -6.66 -19.86
C THR A 232 8.18 -7.54 -20.77
N ALA A 233 8.96 -8.47 -20.21
CA ALA A 233 9.78 -9.40 -20.98
C ALA A 233 8.92 -10.34 -21.83
N LEU A 234 7.81 -10.84 -21.27
CA LEU A 234 6.84 -11.65 -22.00
C LEU A 234 6.12 -10.80 -23.07
N TRP A 235 5.61 -9.63 -22.67
CA TRP A 235 4.89 -8.72 -23.56
C TRP A 235 5.71 -8.29 -24.79
N GLN A 236 6.97 -7.91 -24.59
CA GLN A 236 7.87 -7.47 -25.65
C GLN A 236 8.66 -8.62 -26.29
N LYS A 237 8.46 -9.87 -25.85
CA LYS A 237 9.18 -11.08 -26.29
C LYS A 237 10.71 -10.98 -26.11
N ARG A 238 11.16 -10.32 -25.03
CA ARG A 238 12.57 -10.08 -24.68
C ARG A 238 13.06 -11.04 -23.60
N TYR A 239 12.98 -12.34 -23.87
CA TYR A 239 13.13 -13.41 -22.89
C TYR A 239 14.54 -13.55 -22.27
N LYS A 240 15.61 -13.14 -22.96
CA LYS A 240 16.99 -13.22 -22.43
C LYS A 240 17.46 -11.91 -21.82
N ASP A 241 17.08 -10.78 -22.43
CA ASP A 241 17.57 -9.45 -22.07
C ASP A 241 17.10 -8.98 -20.69
N TRP A 242 15.98 -9.51 -20.19
CA TRP A 242 15.38 -9.10 -18.91
C TRP A 242 16.22 -9.49 -17.69
N VAL A 243 17.10 -10.49 -17.80
CA VAL A 243 17.90 -11.01 -16.68
C VAL A 243 18.80 -9.92 -16.10
N LYS A 244 19.45 -9.13 -16.95
CA LYS A 244 20.39 -8.09 -16.53
C LYS A 244 19.71 -6.98 -15.71
N PRO A 245 18.59 -6.37 -16.15
CA PRO A 245 17.91 -5.36 -15.36
C PRO A 245 17.14 -5.94 -14.16
N VAL A 246 16.60 -7.16 -14.23
CA VAL A 246 15.76 -7.70 -13.14
C VAL A 246 16.57 -8.15 -11.91
N LEU A 247 17.76 -8.72 -12.12
CA LEU A 247 18.51 -9.38 -11.04
C LEU A 247 18.86 -8.46 -9.86
N PRO A 248 19.35 -7.22 -10.05
CA PRO A 248 19.59 -6.30 -8.94
C PRO A 248 18.33 -5.96 -8.14
N TRP A 249 17.18 -5.84 -8.82
CA TRP A 249 15.89 -5.57 -8.17
C TRP A 249 15.35 -6.77 -7.41
N ALA A 250 15.50 -7.98 -7.95
CA ALA A 250 15.11 -9.20 -7.26
C ALA A 250 15.96 -9.42 -6.01
N LEU A 251 17.28 -9.20 -6.08
CA LEU A 251 18.16 -9.25 -4.91
C LEU A 251 17.82 -8.17 -3.87
N PHE A 252 17.57 -6.93 -4.30
CA PHE A 252 17.12 -5.86 -3.42
C PHE A 252 15.82 -6.26 -2.69
N ALA A 253 14.83 -6.78 -3.42
CA ALA A 253 13.56 -7.20 -2.86
C ALA A 253 13.71 -8.36 -1.85
N VAL A 254 14.53 -9.38 -2.17
CA VAL A 254 14.85 -10.46 -1.22
C VAL A 254 15.46 -9.91 0.06
N MET A 255 16.44 -9.02 -0.04
CA MET A 255 17.16 -8.50 1.12
C MET A 255 16.26 -7.62 2.00
N ILE A 256 15.49 -6.72 1.40
CA ILE A 256 14.70 -5.75 2.15
C ILE A 256 13.44 -6.39 2.75
N LEU A 257 12.76 -7.27 2.02
CA LEU A 257 11.64 -8.05 2.55
C LEU A 257 12.11 -8.99 3.66
N GLY A 258 13.23 -9.70 3.47
CA GLY A 258 13.82 -10.55 4.51
C GLY A 258 14.18 -9.77 5.78
N THR A 259 14.73 -8.57 5.63
CA THR A 259 15.02 -7.67 6.76
C THR A 259 13.74 -7.28 7.49
N GLY A 260 12.70 -6.88 6.77
CA GLY A 260 11.39 -6.55 7.35
C GLY A 260 10.76 -7.71 8.12
N ILE A 261 10.86 -8.93 7.60
CA ILE A 261 10.38 -10.16 8.26
C ILE A 261 11.15 -10.41 9.55
N ILE A 262 12.48 -10.32 9.52
CA ILE A 262 13.34 -10.50 10.70
C ILE A 262 13.01 -9.46 11.78
N MET A 263 12.85 -8.19 11.40
CA MET A 263 12.49 -7.11 12.33
C MET A 263 11.11 -7.33 12.96
N GLY A 264 10.11 -7.74 12.17
CA GLY A 264 8.79 -8.11 12.69
C GLY A 264 8.86 -9.28 13.68
N SER A 265 9.68 -10.29 13.35
CA SER A 265 9.89 -11.46 14.22
C SER A 265 10.49 -11.07 15.59
N PHE A 266 11.44 -10.12 15.61
CA PHE A 266 12.00 -9.61 16.87
C PHE A 266 10.97 -8.86 17.70
N TRP A 267 10.16 -8.01 17.07
CA TRP A 267 9.08 -7.32 17.76
C TRP A 267 8.07 -8.29 18.37
N ALA A 268 7.63 -9.30 17.61
CA ALA A 268 6.67 -10.28 18.08
C ALA A 268 7.21 -11.08 19.27
N TYR A 269 8.50 -11.42 19.25
CA TYR A 269 9.18 -12.05 20.37
C TYR A 269 9.18 -11.15 21.63
N GLU A 270 9.47 -9.85 21.48
CA GLU A 270 9.53 -8.90 22.60
C GLU A 270 8.15 -8.49 23.15
N ALA A 271 7.18 -8.26 22.28
CA ALA A 271 5.90 -7.65 22.63
C ALA A 271 4.79 -8.67 22.90
N LEU A 272 4.84 -9.83 22.23
CA LEU A 272 3.77 -10.84 22.29
C LEU A 272 4.17 -12.10 23.08
N ASN A 273 5.43 -12.21 23.50
CA ASN A 273 5.96 -13.36 24.23
C ASN A 273 5.67 -14.71 23.54
N PHE A 274 5.54 -14.71 22.21
CA PHE A 274 5.54 -15.93 21.42
C PHE A 274 6.84 -16.65 21.74
N GLY A 275 6.76 -17.83 22.39
CA GLY A 275 7.89 -18.57 22.96
C GLY A 275 8.90 -19.09 21.94
N GLY A 276 9.48 -18.21 21.14
CA GLY A 276 10.32 -18.44 19.98
C GLY A 276 9.67 -17.98 18.66
N PHE A 277 10.50 -17.88 17.62
CA PHE A 277 10.10 -17.61 16.24
C PHE A 277 8.89 -18.45 15.81
N TRP A 278 8.73 -19.69 16.31
CA TRP A 278 7.82 -20.73 15.83
C TRP A 278 6.36 -20.74 16.37
N ALA A 279 5.93 -19.80 17.21
CA ALA A 279 4.53 -19.76 17.69
C ALA A 279 3.54 -19.04 16.73
N TRP A 280 3.91 -18.92 15.45
CA TRP A 280 3.48 -17.96 14.43
C TRP A 280 2.01 -17.55 14.37
N ASP A 281 1.82 -16.24 14.39
CA ASP A 281 0.64 -15.57 13.89
C ASP A 281 0.48 -15.78 12.35
N PRO A 282 -0.72 -16.10 11.85
CA PRO A 282 -0.96 -16.32 10.42
C PRO A 282 -0.56 -15.16 9.49
N VAL A 283 -0.54 -13.91 9.98
CA VAL A 283 -0.14 -12.72 9.22
C VAL A 283 1.37 -12.71 8.96
N GLU A 284 2.17 -13.10 9.94
CA GLU A 284 3.62 -13.16 9.78
C GLU A 284 4.00 -14.28 8.81
N ASN A 285 3.33 -15.44 8.90
CA ASN A 285 3.51 -16.57 8.00
C ASN A 285 3.23 -16.19 6.54
N ALA A 286 2.19 -15.39 6.32
CA ALA A 286 1.79 -14.95 5.00
C ALA A 286 2.91 -14.15 4.28
N SER A 287 3.76 -13.44 5.02
CA SER A 287 4.87 -12.67 4.47
C SER A 287 6.11 -13.51 4.08
N ILE A 288 6.30 -14.68 4.68
CA ILE A 288 7.43 -15.58 4.38
C ILE A 288 7.29 -16.23 3.01
N ILE A 289 6.07 -16.66 2.65
CA ILE A 289 5.83 -17.40 1.41
C ILE A 289 6.29 -16.63 0.16
N PRO A 290 5.92 -15.35 -0.06
CA PRO A 290 6.44 -14.59 -1.20
C PRO A 290 7.96 -14.40 -1.16
N TRP A 291 8.56 -14.32 0.03
CA TRP A 291 10.01 -14.21 0.18
C TRP A 291 10.74 -15.48 -0.26
N LEU A 292 10.27 -16.66 0.17
CA LEU A 292 10.83 -17.95 -0.22
C LEU A 292 10.70 -18.20 -1.72
N THR A 293 9.55 -17.89 -2.32
CA THR A 293 9.36 -18.05 -3.76
C THR A 293 10.28 -17.10 -4.55
N LEU A 294 10.52 -15.88 -4.05
CA LEU A 294 11.43 -14.95 -4.72
C LEU A 294 12.88 -15.39 -4.60
N ILE A 295 13.31 -15.90 -3.43
CA ILE A 295 14.63 -16.52 -3.27
C ILE A 295 14.82 -17.63 -4.29
N GLY A 296 13.83 -18.54 -4.41
CA GLY A 296 13.83 -19.56 -5.45
C GLY A 296 13.96 -18.94 -6.85
N GLY A 297 13.17 -17.91 -7.14
CA GLY A 297 13.21 -17.17 -8.41
C GLY A 297 14.60 -16.60 -8.72
N VAL A 298 15.28 -15.99 -7.76
CA VAL A 298 16.66 -15.48 -7.92
C VAL A 298 17.64 -16.59 -8.29
N HIS A 299 17.58 -17.73 -7.59
CA HIS A 299 18.46 -18.87 -7.89
C HIS A 299 18.22 -19.39 -9.31
N VAL A 300 16.95 -19.52 -9.72
CA VAL A 300 16.60 -20.02 -11.05
C VAL A 300 16.93 -18.99 -12.14
N ILE A 301 16.83 -17.67 -11.88
CA ILE A 301 17.32 -16.63 -12.80
C ILE A 301 18.83 -16.79 -13.04
N ILE A 302 19.61 -17.07 -11.99
CA ILE A 302 21.08 -17.26 -12.10
C ILE A 302 21.38 -18.52 -12.91
N VAL A 303 20.66 -19.62 -12.68
CA VAL A 303 20.77 -20.85 -13.49
C VAL A 303 20.45 -20.54 -14.96
N PHE A 304 19.35 -19.85 -15.23
CA PHE A 304 18.97 -19.45 -16.59
C PHE A 304 20.02 -18.56 -17.25
N LYS A 305 20.60 -17.60 -16.52
CA LYS A 305 21.67 -16.72 -17.00
C LYS A 305 22.89 -17.51 -17.50
N ASN A 306 23.27 -18.57 -16.78
CA ASN A 306 24.48 -19.34 -17.08
C ASN A 306 24.25 -20.52 -18.03
N THR A 307 23.05 -21.10 -18.05
CA THR A 307 22.77 -22.34 -18.79
C THR A 307 21.80 -22.15 -19.96
N GLY A 308 21.04 -21.06 -20.00
CA GLY A 308 19.94 -20.85 -20.95
C GLY A 308 18.69 -21.71 -20.70
N HIS A 309 18.69 -22.57 -19.68
CA HIS A 309 17.58 -23.46 -19.32
C HIS A 309 16.78 -22.92 -18.13
N ALA A 310 15.55 -23.44 -17.92
CA ALA A 310 14.65 -23.07 -16.82
C ALA A 310 14.09 -21.63 -16.86
N TYR A 311 13.97 -21.01 -18.04
CA TYR A 311 13.32 -19.71 -18.21
C TYR A 311 11.90 -19.68 -17.63
N PHE A 312 11.08 -20.68 -17.98
CA PHE A 312 9.70 -20.78 -17.51
C PHE A 312 9.62 -20.80 -15.99
N THR A 313 10.45 -21.63 -15.34
CA THR A 313 10.50 -21.72 -13.89
C THR A 313 10.97 -20.42 -13.24
N ALA A 314 11.98 -19.74 -13.80
CA ALA A 314 12.41 -18.42 -13.33
C ALA A 314 11.25 -17.41 -13.40
N MET A 315 10.53 -17.40 -14.52
CA MET A 315 9.40 -16.49 -14.73
C MET A 315 8.25 -16.79 -13.78
N ALA A 316 7.84 -18.06 -13.67
CA ALA A 316 6.76 -18.49 -12.78
C ALA A 316 7.04 -18.11 -11.32
N LEU A 317 8.26 -18.34 -10.82
CA LEU A 317 8.64 -18.00 -9.45
C LEU A 317 8.66 -16.49 -9.22
N ILE A 318 9.17 -15.70 -10.17
CA ILE A 318 9.16 -14.23 -10.04
C ILE A 318 7.74 -13.69 -10.03
N LEU A 319 6.89 -14.15 -10.95
CA LEU A 319 5.52 -13.67 -11.06
C LEU A 319 4.68 -14.07 -9.84
N ILE A 320 4.73 -15.33 -9.42
CA ILE A 320 3.94 -15.81 -8.28
C ILE A 320 4.35 -15.10 -6.98
N SER A 321 5.62 -14.72 -6.83
CA SER A 321 6.09 -14.06 -5.60
C SER A 321 5.37 -12.73 -5.35
N PHE A 322 5.10 -11.93 -6.38
CA PHE A 322 4.31 -10.70 -6.21
C PHE A 322 2.82 -11.00 -5.96
N ILE A 323 2.25 -11.99 -6.64
CA ILE A 323 0.86 -12.43 -6.37
C ILE A 323 0.69 -12.88 -4.91
N LEU A 324 1.72 -13.55 -4.36
CA LEU A 324 1.73 -13.98 -2.97
C LEU A 324 1.87 -12.79 -2.00
N VAL A 325 2.53 -11.69 -2.37
CA VAL A 325 2.47 -10.43 -1.59
C VAL A 325 1.06 -9.86 -1.57
N LEU A 326 0.38 -9.83 -2.72
CA LEU A 326 -1.01 -9.37 -2.79
C LEU A 326 -1.93 -10.29 -1.97
N TYR A 327 -1.67 -11.60 -1.99
CA TYR A 327 -2.42 -12.58 -1.21
C TYR A 327 -2.16 -12.41 0.29
N ALA A 328 -0.92 -12.17 0.70
CA ALA A 328 -0.59 -11.84 2.08
C ALA A 328 -1.35 -10.59 2.53
N SER A 329 -1.33 -9.52 1.73
CA SER A 329 -2.15 -8.33 2.00
C SER A 329 -3.64 -8.62 2.13
N PHE A 330 -4.19 -9.51 1.30
CA PHE A 330 -5.58 -9.93 1.42
C PHE A 330 -5.83 -10.63 2.76
N LEU A 331 -5.00 -11.60 3.14
CA LEU A 331 -5.13 -12.30 4.41
C LEU A 331 -5.07 -11.35 5.62
N THR A 332 -4.16 -10.38 5.60
CA THR A 332 -3.98 -9.45 6.72
C THR A 332 -5.08 -8.39 6.81
N ARG A 333 -5.67 -7.95 5.69
CA ARG A 333 -6.56 -6.76 5.64
C ARG A 333 -8.02 -7.04 5.33
N SER A 334 -8.38 -8.28 5.03
CA SER A 334 -9.76 -8.67 4.70
C SER A 334 -10.65 -8.97 5.91
N GLY A 335 -10.09 -9.03 7.11
CA GLY A 335 -10.79 -9.52 8.30
C GLY A 335 -10.93 -11.05 8.39
N ILE A 336 -10.48 -11.81 7.39
CA ILE A 336 -10.63 -13.27 7.37
C ILE A 336 -9.85 -13.99 8.48
N LEU A 337 -8.77 -13.35 8.95
CA LEU A 337 -7.95 -13.84 10.06
C LEU A 337 -8.36 -13.25 11.43
N GLY A 338 -9.49 -12.53 11.51
CA GLY A 338 -9.93 -11.76 12.68
C GLY A 338 -9.95 -12.52 14.01
N GLU A 339 -10.27 -13.81 14.00
CA GLU A 339 -10.30 -14.65 15.21
C GLU A 339 -8.98 -15.38 15.49
N THR A 340 -8.04 -15.35 14.54
CA THR A 340 -6.83 -16.19 14.56
C THR A 340 -5.52 -15.39 14.59
N SER A 341 -5.58 -14.07 14.38
CA SER A 341 -4.41 -13.20 14.31
C SER A 341 -4.65 -11.85 14.98
N VAL A 342 -3.69 -11.42 15.81
CA VAL A 342 -3.71 -10.11 16.46
C VAL A 342 -3.25 -8.97 15.54
N HIS A 343 -2.69 -9.31 14.37
CA HIS A 343 -2.22 -8.38 13.34
C HIS A 343 -3.22 -8.20 12.21
N SER A 344 -4.29 -8.99 12.22
CA SER A 344 -5.33 -8.88 11.22
C SER A 344 -6.12 -7.60 11.45
N PHE A 345 -6.40 -6.90 10.35
CA PHE A 345 -7.25 -5.74 10.39
C PHE A 345 -8.72 -6.14 10.18
N THR A 346 -9.63 -5.36 10.76
CA THR A 346 -11.08 -5.50 10.53
C THR A 346 -11.43 -5.17 9.07
N ASP A 347 -12.46 -5.81 8.50
CA ASP A 347 -12.89 -5.45 7.15
C ASP A 347 -13.47 -4.01 7.13
N LEU A 348 -12.87 -3.12 6.35
CA LEU A 348 -13.38 -1.76 6.09
C LEU A 348 -14.18 -1.68 4.78
N GLY A 349 -14.73 -2.81 4.31
CA GLY A 349 -15.39 -2.93 3.00
C GLY A 349 -14.39 -3.12 1.85
N MET A 350 -13.16 -3.54 2.14
CA MET A 350 -12.09 -3.68 1.15
C MET A 350 -11.91 -5.11 0.65
N PHE A 351 -12.66 -6.08 1.19
CA PHE A 351 -12.60 -7.49 0.80
C PHE A 351 -12.62 -7.69 -0.72
N GLY A 352 -13.64 -7.16 -1.41
CA GLY A 352 -13.78 -7.29 -2.86
C GLY A 352 -12.65 -6.60 -3.64
N HIS A 353 -12.16 -5.46 -3.14
CA HIS A 353 -11.05 -4.73 -3.75
C HIS A 353 -9.73 -5.51 -3.70
N LEU A 354 -9.44 -6.12 -2.54
CA LEU A 354 -8.22 -6.90 -2.33
C LEU A 354 -8.21 -8.16 -3.19
N ILE A 355 -9.37 -8.83 -3.33
CA ILE A 355 -9.54 -9.96 -4.24
C ILE A 355 -9.37 -9.51 -5.69
N ALA A 356 -10.00 -8.41 -6.10
CA ALA A 356 -9.86 -7.90 -7.46
C ALA A 356 -8.40 -7.58 -7.80
N TYR A 357 -7.68 -6.94 -6.87
CA TYR A 357 -6.26 -6.64 -7.04
C TYR A 357 -5.44 -7.93 -7.26
N ASN A 358 -5.66 -8.96 -6.43
CA ASN A 358 -4.98 -10.24 -6.56
C ASN A 358 -5.31 -10.96 -7.89
N LEU A 359 -6.60 -11.14 -8.19
CA LEU A 359 -7.05 -11.90 -9.35
C LEU A 359 -6.69 -11.23 -10.68
N ILE A 360 -6.72 -9.89 -10.74
CA ILE A 360 -6.36 -9.16 -11.96
C ILE A 360 -4.87 -9.34 -12.26
N PHE A 361 -4.00 -9.21 -11.26
CA PHE A 361 -2.55 -9.42 -11.48
C PHE A 361 -2.22 -10.89 -11.75
N LEU A 362 -2.93 -11.83 -11.13
CA LEU A 362 -2.81 -13.25 -11.44
C LEU A 362 -3.22 -13.53 -12.89
N PHE A 363 -4.35 -12.97 -13.34
CA PHE A 363 -4.81 -13.09 -14.71
C PHE A 363 -3.78 -12.52 -15.70
N ILE A 364 -3.23 -11.33 -15.43
CA ILE A 364 -2.16 -10.73 -16.25
C ILE A 364 -0.95 -11.67 -16.34
N ALA A 365 -0.50 -12.22 -15.21
CA ALA A 365 0.62 -13.15 -15.19
C ALA A 365 0.36 -14.41 -16.02
N VAL A 366 -0.80 -15.05 -15.83
CA VAL A 366 -1.18 -16.25 -16.57
C VAL A 366 -1.33 -15.97 -18.06
N TYR A 367 -2.00 -14.87 -18.42
CA TYR A 367 -2.20 -14.46 -19.81
C TYR A 367 -0.86 -14.35 -20.55
N PHE A 368 0.09 -13.57 -20.02
CA PHE A 368 1.39 -13.36 -20.66
C PHE A 368 2.32 -14.59 -20.63
N VAL A 369 2.11 -15.53 -19.71
CA VAL A 369 2.87 -16.79 -19.69
C VAL A 369 2.36 -17.75 -20.77
N VAL A 370 1.07 -17.71 -21.09
CA VAL A 370 0.43 -18.62 -22.05
C VAL A 370 0.49 -18.10 -23.50
N THR A 371 0.51 -16.78 -23.70
CA THR A 371 0.56 -16.12 -25.03
C THR A 371 1.96 -15.66 -25.40
#